data_AF-A0A327V817-F1
#
_entry.id   AF-A0A327V817-F1
#
_cell.length_a   1.000
_cell.length_b   1.000
_cell.length_c   1.000
_cell.angle_alpha   90.00
_cell.angle_beta   90.00
_cell.angle_gamma   90.00
#
_symmetry.space_group_name_H-M   'P 1'
#
loop_
_entity.id
_entity.type
_entity.pdbx_description
1 polymer ?
#
loop_
_entity_poly.entity_id
_entity_poly.type
_entity_poly.pdbx_seq_one_letter_code
_entity_poly.pdbx_strand_id
1 'polypeptide(L)'
;MGDYLNVSASELYASAGAADTLVTDLHVPLRTAIDDIAAAASAFRAWDDQGRIAAVATGWGDALTDLKDHLAEHAKGLRLLADGHSITDTDVRDCFEGW
;
A
#
# COMPACT_ATOMS: atom_id res chain seq x y z
N MET A 1 12.37 -19.38 24.22
CA MET A 1 11.12 -20.06 23.85
C MET A 1 10.44 -19.15 22.83
N GLY A 2 10.91 -19.19 21.59
CA GLY A 2 10.37 -18.38 20.51
C GLY A 2 9.25 -19.18 19.89
N ASP A 3 8.00 -18.76 20.10
CA ASP A 3 6.91 -19.20 19.26
C ASP A 3 7.27 -18.79 17.83
N TYR A 4 7.70 -19.79 17.06
CA TYR A 4 7.95 -19.64 15.64
C TYR A 4 6.65 -19.12 15.03
N LEU A 5 6.73 -17.93 14.44
CA LEU A 5 5.81 -17.46 13.41
C LEU A 5 5.79 -18.51 12.29
N ASN A 6 5.03 -19.59 12.47
CA ASN A 6 4.77 -20.60 11.46
C ASN A 6 3.69 -20.07 10.51
N VAL A 7 3.94 -18.91 9.93
CA VAL A 7 3.14 -18.43 8.81
C VAL A 7 3.61 -19.22 7.60
N SER A 8 2.72 -20.00 7.00
CA SER A 8 3.07 -20.79 5.83
C SER A 8 3.39 -19.89 4.64
N ALA A 9 4.28 -20.35 3.74
CA ALA A 9 4.57 -19.67 2.48
C ALA A 9 3.29 -19.29 1.72
N SER A 10 2.29 -20.19 1.70
CA SER A 10 1.01 -19.96 1.04
C SER A 10 0.20 -18.83 1.66
N GLU A 11 0.25 -18.66 2.98
CA GLU A 11 -0.43 -17.55 3.67
C GLU A 11 0.28 -16.21 3.41
N LEU A 12 1.61 -16.21 3.31
CA LEU A 12 2.39 -15.02 2.92
C LEU A 12 2.07 -14.61 1.48
N TYR A 13 2.02 -15.56 0.54
CA TYR A 13 1.64 -15.28 -0.85
C TYR A 13 0.19 -14.81 -0.98
N ALA A 14 -0.74 -15.44 -0.25
CA ALA A 14 -2.13 -15.00 -0.24
C ALA A 14 -2.28 -13.57 0.32
N SER A 15 -1.52 -13.25 1.39
CA SER A 15 -1.51 -11.92 1.98
C SER A 15 -0.88 -10.88 1.05
N ALA A 16 0.22 -11.21 0.38
CA ALA A 16 0.85 -10.34 -0.60
C ALA A 16 -0.08 -10.09 -1.81
N GLY A 17 -0.74 -11.13 -2.31
CA GLY A 17 -1.73 -11.01 -3.38
C GLY A 17 -2.93 -10.16 -2.98
N ALA A 18 -3.45 -10.34 -1.76
CA ALA A 18 -4.54 -9.51 -1.23
C ALA A 18 -4.12 -8.04 -1.08
N ALA A 19 -2.88 -7.77 -0.66
CA ALA A 19 -2.35 -6.42 -0.57
C ALA A 19 -2.18 -5.77 -1.96
N ASP A 20 -1.67 -6.51 -2.96
CA ASP A 20 -1.58 -6.05 -4.35
C ASP A 20 -2.96 -5.73 -4.95
N THR A 21 -3.98 -6.57 -4.67
CA THR A 21 -5.38 -6.31 -5.04
C THR A 21 -5.90 -5.05 -4.36
N LEU A 22 -5.65 -4.88 -3.06
CA LEU A 22 -6.12 -3.72 -2.31
C LEU A 22 -5.50 -2.41 -2.82
N VAL A 23 -4.22 -2.41 -3.20
CA VAL A 23 -3.56 -1.28 -3.85
C VAL A 23 -4.22 -0.97 -5.19
N THR A 24 -4.48 -1.99 -6.01
CA THR A 24 -5.09 -1.82 -7.34
C THR A 24 -6.51 -1.27 -7.24
N ASP A 25 -7.31 -1.82 -6.34
CA ASP A 25 -8.71 -1.47 -6.15
C ASP A 25 -8.88 -0.06 -5.56
N LEU A 26 -7.99 0.33 -4.63
CA LEU A 26 -8.04 1.64 -3.98
C LEU A 26 -7.36 2.75 -4.78
N HIS A 27 -6.50 2.42 -5.76
CA HIS A 27 -5.79 3.43 -6.54
C HIS A 27 -6.74 4.40 -7.26
N VAL A 28 -7.78 3.89 -7.93
CA VAL A 28 -8.73 4.73 -8.66
C VAL A 28 -9.58 5.60 -7.71
N PRO A 29 -10.24 5.05 -6.68
CA PRO A 29 -11.00 5.84 -5.71
C PRO A 29 -10.17 6.91 -4.99
N LEU A 30 -8.93 6.60 -4.57
CA LEU A 30 -8.05 7.55 -3.89
C LEU A 30 -7.68 8.71 -4.81
N ARG A 31 -7.32 8.42 -6.07
CA ARG A 31 -7.04 9.47 -7.05
C ARG A 31 -8.26 10.35 -7.32
N THR A 32 -9.44 9.75 -7.49
CA THR A 32 -10.69 10.50 -7.67
C THR A 32 -10.98 11.41 -6.48
N ALA A 33 -10.80 10.92 -5.25
CA ALA A 33 -11.00 11.74 -4.06
C ALA A 33 -10.03 12.94 -4.00
N ILE A 34 -8.75 12.74 -4.35
CA ILE A 34 -7.76 13.81 -4.44
C ILE A 34 -8.18 14.86 -5.48
N ASP A 35 -8.59 14.42 -6.67
CA ASP A 35 -9.03 15.29 -7.76
C ASP A 35 -10.30 16.08 -7.38
N ASP A 36 -11.27 15.42 -6.73
CA ASP A 36 -12.52 16.03 -6.29
C ASP A 36 -12.29 17.09 -5.21
N ILE A 37 -11.37 16.84 -4.26
CA ILE A 37 -10.99 17.81 -3.24
C ILE A 37 -10.34 19.04 -3.88
N ALA A 38 -9.44 18.83 -4.86
CA ALA A 38 -8.81 19.93 -5.59
C ALA A 38 -9.83 20.75 -6.40
N ALA A 39 -10.78 20.06 -7.06
CA ALA A 39 -11.85 20.68 -7.81
C ALA A 39 -12.78 21.50 -6.89
N ALA A 40 -13.19 20.94 -5.75
CA ALA A 40 -13.98 21.63 -4.75
C ALA A 40 -13.27 22.90 -4.23
N ALA A 41 -12.00 22.79 -3.86
CA ALA A 41 -11.22 23.95 -3.42
C ALA A 41 -11.14 25.05 -4.48
N SER A 42 -11.03 24.67 -5.75
CA SER A 42 -11.00 25.62 -6.86
C SER A 42 -12.32 26.38 -7.05
N ALA A 43 -13.46 25.73 -6.78
CA ALA A 43 -14.78 26.34 -6.87
C ALA A 43 -14.99 27.43 -5.80
N PHE A 44 -14.29 27.35 -4.67
CA PHE A 44 -14.41 28.30 -3.56
C PHE A 44 -13.43 29.48 -3.64
N ARG A 45 -12.65 29.64 -4.72
CA ARG A 45 -11.68 30.75 -4.85
C ARG A 45 -12.29 32.15 -4.76
N ALA A 46 -13.57 32.29 -5.07
CA ALA A 46 -14.28 33.57 -5.01
C ALA A 46 -14.73 33.96 -3.58
N TRP A 47 -14.49 33.11 -2.58
CA TRP A 47 -14.97 33.31 -1.21
C TRP A 47 -13.90 33.96 -0.34
N ASP A 48 -14.32 34.75 0.65
CA ASP A 48 -13.41 35.44 1.58
C ASP A 48 -12.52 34.46 2.37
N ASP A 49 -13.03 33.25 2.65
CA ASP A 49 -12.32 32.17 3.36
C ASP A 49 -11.47 31.26 2.45
N GLN A 50 -11.22 31.63 1.18
CA GLN A 50 -10.51 30.80 0.19
C GLN A 50 -9.18 30.21 0.71
N GLY A 51 -8.43 30.96 1.52
CA GLY A 51 -7.14 30.51 2.08
C GLY A 51 -7.30 29.34 3.05
N ARG A 52 -8.36 29.35 3.87
CA ARG A 52 -8.65 28.25 4.81
C ARG A 52 -9.15 27.01 4.07
N ILE A 53 -9.97 27.20 3.04
CA ILE A 53 -10.51 26.11 2.22
C ILE A 53 -9.37 25.44 1.43
N ALA A 54 -8.47 26.23 0.84
CA ALA A 54 -7.28 25.71 0.16
C ALA A 54 -6.37 24.93 1.12
N ALA A 55 -6.12 25.43 2.32
CA ALA A 55 -5.29 24.74 3.31
C ALA A 55 -5.88 23.39 3.74
N VAL A 56 -7.20 23.33 3.95
CA VAL A 56 -7.90 22.07 4.27
C VAL A 56 -7.82 21.10 3.10
N ALA A 57 -8.03 21.56 1.87
CA ALA A 57 -7.96 20.74 0.68
C ALA A 57 -6.55 20.16 0.46
N THR A 58 -5.50 20.97 0.64
CA THR A 58 -4.11 20.51 0.61
C THR A 58 -3.86 19.46 1.68
N GLY A 59 -4.26 19.71 2.93
CA GLY A 59 -4.05 18.74 4.01
C GLY A 59 -4.72 17.38 3.76
N TRP A 60 -5.94 17.38 3.22
CA TRP A 60 -6.59 16.12 2.82
C TRP A 60 -5.94 15.47 1.60
N GLY A 61 -5.51 16.25 0.61
CA GLY A 61 -4.78 15.76 -0.56
C GLY A 61 -3.47 15.07 -0.18
N ASP A 62 -2.71 15.67 0.72
CA ASP A 62 -1.46 15.13 1.25
C ASP A 62 -1.73 13.82 2.02
N ALA A 63 -2.71 13.82 2.94
CA ALA A 63 -3.05 12.63 3.72
C ALA A 63 -3.52 11.44 2.86
N LEU A 64 -4.29 11.71 1.79
CA LEU A 64 -4.73 10.67 0.85
C LEU A 64 -3.57 10.18 -0.04
N THR A 65 -2.61 11.04 -0.34
CA THR A 65 -1.39 10.67 -1.06
C THR A 65 -0.52 9.77 -0.19
N ASP A 66 -0.29 10.13 1.07
CA ASP A 66 0.46 9.32 2.03
C ASP A 66 -0.18 7.94 2.23
N LEU A 67 -1.51 7.88 2.32
CA LEU A 67 -2.24 6.60 2.41
C LEU A 67 -1.99 5.72 1.18
N LYS A 68 -2.08 6.29 -0.01
CA LYS A 68 -1.82 5.58 -1.27
C LYS A 68 -0.39 5.04 -1.30
N ASP A 69 0.58 5.84 -0.89
CA ASP A 69 1.99 5.47 -0.93
C ASP A 69 2.31 4.39 0.13
N HIS A 70 1.80 4.50 1.35
CA HIS A 70 1.95 3.47 2.38
C HIS A 70 1.33 2.12 1.97
N LEU A 71 0.16 2.13 1.31
CA LEU A 71 -0.44 0.90 0.81
C LEU A 71 0.47 0.21 -0.22
N ALA A 72 1.06 0.99 -1.13
CA ALA A 72 2.00 0.47 -2.12
C ALA A 72 3.29 -0.07 -1.47
N GLU A 73 3.82 0.63 -0.47
CA GLU A 73 4.99 0.18 0.28
C GLU A 73 4.73 -1.11 1.06
N HIS A 74 3.57 -1.22 1.72
CA HIS A 74 3.17 -2.43 2.44
C HIS A 74 3.02 -3.63 1.50
N ALA A 75 2.36 -3.45 0.35
CA ALA A 75 2.24 -4.51 -0.65
C ALA A 75 3.62 -4.95 -1.18
N LYS A 76 4.50 -3.99 -1.48
CA LYS A 76 5.88 -4.27 -1.89
C LYS A 76 6.67 -5.03 -0.81
N GLY A 77 6.56 -4.61 0.45
CA GLY A 77 7.21 -5.27 1.58
C GLY A 77 6.75 -6.72 1.75
N LEU A 78 5.43 -6.96 1.69
CA LEU A 78 4.85 -8.31 1.76
C LEU A 78 5.33 -9.19 0.60
N ARG A 79 5.42 -8.63 -0.60
CA ARG A 79 5.95 -9.34 -1.78
C ARG A 79 7.42 -9.72 -1.63
N LEU A 80 8.25 -8.79 -1.15
CA LEU A 80 9.67 -9.06 -0.87
C LEU A 80 9.85 -10.15 0.20
N LEU A 81 8.99 -10.18 1.22
CA LEU A 81 9.01 -11.22 2.25
C LEU A 81 8.61 -12.59 1.67
N ALA A 82 7.57 -12.64 0.84
CA ALA A 82 7.15 -13.86 0.18
C ALA A 82 8.22 -14.39 -0.80
N ASP A 83 8.82 -13.51 -1.59
CA ASP A 83 9.91 -13.86 -2.51
C ASP A 83 11.15 -14.36 -1.76
N GLY A 84 11.55 -13.68 -0.67
CA GLY A 84 12.67 -14.11 0.18
C GLY A 84 12.45 -15.48 0.83
N HIS A 85 11.20 -15.79 1.20
CA HIS A 85 10.84 -17.12 1.70
C HIS A 85 11.04 -18.21 0.63
N SER A 86 10.64 -17.95 -0.63
CA SER A 86 10.83 -18.92 -1.72
C SER A 86 12.28 -19.21 -2.08
N ILE A 87 13.15 -18.19 -2.01
CA ILE A 87 14.59 -18.36 -2.23
C ILE A 87 15.16 -19.26 -1.13
N THR A 88 14.78 -19.00 0.12
CA THR A 88 15.23 -19.79 1.26
C THR A 88 14.76 -21.26 1.17
N ASP A 89 13.51 -21.49 0.77
CA ASP A 89 12.97 -22.85 0.59
C ASP A 89 13.67 -23.59 -0.57
N THR A 90 14.00 -22.88 -1.65
CA THR A 90 14.73 -23.45 -2.79
C THR A 90 16.16 -23.84 -2.39
N ASP A 91 16.89 -22.95 -1.69
CA ASP A 91 18.25 -23.22 -1.22
C ASP A 91 18.30 -24.41 -0.24
N VAL A 92 17.30 -24.53 0.64
CA VAL A 92 17.18 -25.67 1.57
C VAL A 92 16.89 -26.96 0.81
N ARG A 93 15.95 -26.94 -0.15
CA ARG A 93 15.65 -28.12 -0.98
C ARG A 93 16.87 -28.57 -1.77
N ASP A 94 17.58 -27.65 -2.41
CA ASP A 94 18.76 -27.95 -3.23
C ASP A 94 19.91 -28.54 -2.37
N CYS A 95 20.03 -28.11 -1.09
CA CYS A 95 20.96 -28.74 -0.14
C CYS A 95 20.61 -30.21 0.16
N PHE A 96 19.33 -30.59 0.14
CA PHE A 96 18.88 -31.97 0.39
C PHE A 96 18.88 -32.85 -0.88
N GLU A 97 18.73 -32.28 -2.08
CA GLU A 97 18.86 -33.01 -3.35
C GLU A 97 20.33 -33.26 -3.75
N GLY A 98 21.27 -32.56 -3.12
CA GLY A 98 22.72 -32.72 -3.34
C GLY A 98 23.42 -33.77 -2.45
N TRP A 99 22.68 -34.57 -1.66
CA TRP A 99 23.21 -35.65 -0.80
C TRP A 99 22.91 -37.04 -1.33
#